data_AF-A0A974Y0Y3-F1
#
_entry.id   AF-A0A974Y0Y3-F1
#
_cell.length_a   1.000
_cell.length_b   1.000
_cell.length_c   1.000
_cell.angle_alpha   90.00
_cell.angle_beta   90.00
_cell.angle_gamma   90.00
#
_symmetry.space_group_name_H-M   'P 1'
#
loop_
_entity.id
_entity.type
_entity.pdbx_description
1 polymer ?
#
loop_
_entity_poly.entity_id
_entity_poly.type
_entity_poly.pdbx_seq_one_letter_code
_entity_poly.pdbx_strand_id
1 'polypeptide(L)'
;MPVPARATRGRFHFASLFSPSHVPRGARVAARVAFRIADCNGRSGRHTGCKKYDRCPVQTVDHPTCVAYLAAVAWAATGRILARPVAPAPRRSALSIRPVNILLPLVEPQPRAQRREHERHKLAKRLRHQVGRAIADFGMIEDGDKVMVCLSGGKDSYTMLDILRQLQLKAPVKFELVAVNLDQKQPDFPAHVLPQYLESLGVDFTIIEQDTYSVVKRVVPEGKTMCSLCSRLRRGALYAHAAAHGFTKIALGHHRDDLVSTFFLNLFFHAKMGGMAPKLLSDDGQHVVIRPLAYVREEDIAAYAQARQFPIIPCNLCGSQENLQRKQIRRMMEAWEKESPGRIETIARALGDVRPAQLSDPALFDFPALGRRGQTPLPDAHAWLAGEPHASGDDDPDGRGLDGHDPAGCAPP
;
A
#
# COMPACT_ATOMS: atom_id res chain seq x y z
N MET A 1 52.82 -1.70 31.64
CA MET A 1 53.39 -1.61 30.28
C MET A 1 52.26 -1.42 29.28
N PRO A 2 52.09 -0.22 28.71
CA PRO A 2 51.21 0.02 27.57
C PRO A 2 52.03 0.19 26.29
N VAL A 3 51.65 -0.49 25.20
CA VAL A 3 52.22 -0.27 23.87
C VAL A 3 51.35 0.76 23.13
N PRO A 4 51.93 1.83 22.53
CA PRO A 4 51.19 2.95 22.00
C PRO A 4 50.84 2.81 20.50
N ALA A 5 49.75 3.46 20.10
CA ALA A 5 49.33 3.67 18.72
C ALA A 5 50.30 4.59 17.96
N ARG A 6 50.70 4.20 16.74
CA ARG A 6 51.49 5.03 15.81
C ARG A 6 50.56 5.61 14.74
N ALA A 7 50.42 6.93 14.77
CA ALA A 7 49.88 7.74 13.69
C ALA A 7 51.03 8.18 12.77
N THR A 8 50.91 7.96 11.46
CA THR A 8 51.81 8.55 10.46
C THR A 8 51.03 9.49 9.55
N ARG A 9 51.26 10.79 9.75
CA ARG A 9 50.87 11.89 8.86
C ARG A 9 51.81 11.91 7.66
N GLY A 10 51.29 11.80 6.44
CA GLY A 10 51.98 12.15 5.20
C GLY A 10 51.38 13.43 4.61
N ARG A 11 52.11 14.55 4.70
CA ARG A 11 51.83 15.80 3.98
C ARG A 11 52.30 15.62 2.53
N PHE A 12 51.45 15.90 1.56
CA PHE A 12 51.88 16.22 0.19
C PHE A 12 51.53 17.66 -0.14
N HIS A 13 52.57 18.44 -0.42
CA HIS A 13 52.52 19.80 -0.94
C HIS A 13 51.96 19.79 -2.37
N PHE A 14 50.91 20.56 -2.64
CA PHE A 14 50.54 20.97 -4.01
C PHE A 14 50.90 22.44 -4.18
N ALA A 15 52.08 22.69 -4.73
CA ALA A 15 52.51 24.02 -5.16
C ALA A 15 52.24 24.16 -6.67
N SER A 16 51.43 25.16 -6.98
CA SER A 16 51.53 26.06 -8.15
C SER A 16 52.23 25.53 -9.41
N LEU A 17 51.45 25.19 -10.44
CA LEU A 17 51.85 25.37 -11.84
C LEU A 17 50.56 25.30 -12.66
N PHE A 18 50.01 26.46 -13.07
CA PHE A 18 49.38 26.69 -14.37
C PHE A 18 48.92 28.16 -14.43
N SER A 19 49.69 28.95 -15.19
CA SER A 19 49.39 30.34 -15.55
C SER A 19 48.21 30.40 -16.54
N PRO A 20 47.27 31.35 -16.45
CA PRO A 20 46.04 31.31 -17.22
C PRO A 20 46.18 32.07 -18.53
N SER A 21 46.76 31.45 -19.55
CA SER A 21 46.80 32.00 -20.91
C SER A 21 46.48 30.90 -21.91
N HIS A 22 45.28 30.98 -22.51
CA HIS A 22 44.68 30.07 -23.51
C HIS A 22 43.81 28.93 -22.96
N VAL A 23 42.59 29.29 -22.52
CA VAL A 23 41.47 28.35 -22.36
C VAL A 23 40.24 28.97 -23.05
N PRO A 24 39.57 28.28 -24.00
CA PRO A 24 38.40 28.79 -24.69
C PRO A 24 37.22 28.99 -23.73
N ARG A 25 36.40 30.03 -23.97
CA ARG A 25 35.41 30.59 -23.02
C ARG A 25 34.37 29.57 -22.48
N GLY A 26 34.13 28.45 -23.15
CA GLY A 26 33.21 27.39 -22.69
C GLY A 26 33.71 26.57 -21.48
N ALA A 27 35.02 26.40 -21.32
CA ALA A 27 35.58 25.54 -20.26
C ALA A 27 35.67 26.23 -18.88
N ARG A 28 35.51 27.56 -18.80
CA ARG A 28 35.54 28.30 -17.52
C ARG A 28 34.26 28.13 -16.69
N VAL A 29 33.14 27.80 -17.33
CA VAL A 29 31.85 27.59 -16.64
C VAL A 29 31.80 26.18 -16.02
N ALA A 30 32.27 25.17 -16.76
CA ALA A 30 32.33 23.78 -16.29
C ALA A 30 33.30 23.61 -15.10
N ALA A 31 34.47 24.25 -15.14
CA ALA A 31 35.43 24.20 -14.03
C ALA A 31 34.92 24.91 -12.75
N ARG A 32 34.14 25.99 -12.89
CA ARG A 32 33.54 26.69 -11.74
C ARG A 32 32.41 25.89 -11.07
N VAL A 33 31.68 25.08 -11.84
CA VAL A 33 30.62 24.21 -11.33
C VAL A 33 31.23 22.98 -10.64
N ALA A 34 32.27 22.38 -11.23
CA ALA A 34 32.96 21.23 -10.63
C ALA A 34 33.65 21.57 -9.29
N PHE A 35 34.27 22.76 -9.17
CA PHE A 35 34.93 23.19 -7.93
C PHE A 35 33.92 23.47 -6.79
N ARG A 36 32.70 23.91 -7.12
CA ARG A 36 31.62 24.13 -6.14
C ARG A 36 30.99 22.84 -5.61
N ILE A 37 31.00 21.77 -6.40
CA ILE A 37 30.45 20.46 -6.00
C ILE A 37 31.44 19.72 -5.08
N ALA A 38 32.75 19.87 -5.31
CA ALA A 38 33.78 19.26 -4.46
C ALA A 38 33.88 19.90 -3.06
N ASP A 39 33.69 21.21 -2.93
CA ASP A 39 33.74 21.91 -1.62
C ASP A 39 32.55 21.56 -0.70
N CYS A 40 31.40 21.17 -1.27
CA CYS A 40 30.22 20.76 -0.50
C CYS A 40 30.34 19.36 0.13
N ASN A 41 31.12 18.44 -0.45
CA ASN A 41 31.30 17.09 0.09
C ASN A 41 32.46 16.95 1.10
N GLY A 42 33.24 18.02 1.32
CA GLY A 42 34.41 18.01 2.20
C GLY A 42 34.19 18.52 3.64
N ARG A 43 33.00 18.99 4.01
CA ARG A 43 32.71 19.57 5.35
C ARG A 43 31.40 19.07 5.95
N SER A 44 31.32 17.80 6.31
CA SER A 44 30.35 17.32 7.32
C SER A 44 31.06 17.16 8.67
N GLY A 45 31.14 18.26 9.41
CA GLY A 45 31.71 18.28 10.75
C GLY A 45 31.36 19.57 11.50
N ARG A 46 30.31 19.47 12.33
CA ARG A 46 29.84 20.43 13.36
C ARG A 46 28.91 21.56 12.90
N HIS A 47 27.80 21.66 13.64
CA HIS A 47 26.75 22.68 13.59
C HIS A 47 27.27 24.12 13.60
N THR A 48 26.67 24.99 12.79
CA THR A 48 25.99 26.23 13.20
C THR A 48 25.26 26.82 11.99
N GLY A 49 24.12 27.47 12.22
CA GLY A 49 23.11 27.77 11.20
C GLY A 49 23.56 28.68 10.06
N CYS A 50 23.01 28.43 8.87
CA CYS A 50 23.04 29.37 7.75
C CYS A 50 21.64 29.48 7.12
N LYS A 51 20.91 30.53 7.50
CA LYS A 51 19.70 31.01 6.82
C LYS A 51 20.13 31.76 5.56
N LYS A 52 20.17 31.10 4.40
CA LYS A 52 20.01 31.67 3.04
C LYS A 52 20.19 30.54 2.04
N TYR A 53 19.51 30.63 0.91
CA TYR A 53 19.45 29.67 -0.21
C TYR A 53 18.31 28.65 -0.18
N ASP A 54 17.07 29.17 -0.06
CA ASP A 54 15.93 28.56 -0.75
C ASP A 54 16.06 28.81 -2.26
N ARG A 55 16.01 27.73 -3.05
CA ARG A 55 15.99 27.60 -4.54
C ARG A 55 17.24 26.97 -5.15
N CYS A 56 17.29 25.64 -5.15
CA CYS A 56 18.08 24.86 -6.11
C CYS A 56 17.26 23.65 -6.60
N PRO A 57 16.96 23.51 -7.91
CA PRO A 57 16.14 22.42 -8.44
C PRO A 57 17.04 21.34 -9.05
N VAL A 58 17.76 20.57 -8.23
CA VAL A 58 18.45 19.35 -8.70
C VAL A 58 18.42 18.34 -7.56
N GLN A 59 17.37 17.54 -7.50
CA GLN A 59 17.37 16.28 -6.77
C GLN A 59 17.38 15.14 -7.78
N THR A 60 18.16 14.12 -7.47
CA THR A 60 18.35 12.83 -8.16
C THR A 60 19.04 12.86 -9.53
N VAL A 61 20.33 12.54 -9.55
CA VAL A 61 21.03 12.00 -10.73
C VAL A 61 21.54 10.61 -10.33
N ASP A 62 21.05 9.57 -11.01
CA ASP A 62 21.41 8.18 -10.76
C ASP A 62 22.88 7.87 -11.14
N HIS A 63 23.46 6.93 -10.39
CA HIS A 63 24.87 6.51 -10.38
C HIS A 63 25.47 6.01 -11.73
N PRO A 64 24.73 5.46 -12.73
CA PRO A 64 25.36 5.01 -13.98
C PRO A 64 25.70 6.14 -14.96
N THR A 65 25.10 7.33 -14.80
CA THR A 65 25.32 8.49 -15.69
C THR A 65 26.66 9.19 -15.44
N CYS A 66 27.19 9.13 -14.21
CA CYS A 66 28.49 9.72 -13.85
C CYS A 66 29.69 8.93 -14.39
N VAL A 67 29.57 7.60 -14.50
CA VAL A 67 30.66 6.72 -14.95
C VAL A 67 30.91 6.88 -16.46
N ALA A 68 29.84 7.00 -17.25
CA ALA A 68 29.95 7.25 -18.69
C ALA A 68 30.57 8.62 -19.01
N TYR A 69 30.28 9.64 -18.20
CA TYR A 69 30.81 10.99 -18.41
C TYR A 69 32.30 11.10 -18.04
N LEU A 70 32.75 10.41 -16.97
CA LEU A 70 34.16 10.36 -16.59
C LEU A 70 35.02 9.56 -17.60
N ALA A 71 34.46 8.50 -18.21
CA ALA A 71 35.15 7.73 -19.26
C ALA A 71 35.35 8.55 -20.54
N ALA A 72 34.36 9.36 -20.94
CA ALA A 72 34.46 10.23 -22.11
C ALA A 72 35.49 11.35 -21.93
N VAL A 73 35.61 11.89 -20.71
CA VAL A 73 36.60 12.94 -20.38
C VAL A 73 38.02 12.37 -20.29
N ALA A 74 38.19 11.12 -19.84
CA ALA A 74 39.48 10.43 -19.84
C ALA A 74 39.98 10.06 -21.24
N TRP A 75 39.06 9.71 -22.16
CA TRP A 75 39.39 9.39 -23.55
C TRP A 75 39.80 10.62 -24.38
N ALA A 76 39.23 11.80 -24.07
CA ALA A 76 39.59 13.06 -24.71
C ALA A 76 40.94 13.65 -24.23
N ALA A 77 41.48 13.21 -23.10
CA ALA A 77 42.66 13.80 -22.47
C ALA A 77 44.00 13.10 -22.77
N THR A 78 44.00 11.93 -23.42
CA THR A 78 45.20 11.08 -23.60
C THR A 78 45.65 10.92 -25.05
N GLY A 79 45.43 11.96 -25.87
CA GLY A 79 45.83 11.99 -27.29
C GLY A 79 47.22 11.40 -27.56
N ARG A 80 47.24 10.18 -28.10
CA ARG A 80 48.40 9.58 -28.76
C ARG A 80 47.98 9.00 -30.10
N ILE A 81 48.38 9.72 -31.13
CA ILE A 81 48.30 9.35 -32.54
C ILE A 81 49.44 8.36 -32.81
N LEU A 82 49.13 7.11 -33.13
CA LEU A 82 50.05 6.22 -33.83
C LEU A 82 49.75 6.34 -35.32
N ALA A 83 50.57 7.11 -36.02
CA ALA A 83 50.53 7.22 -37.47
C ALA A 83 51.07 5.94 -38.11
N ARG A 84 50.24 5.23 -38.88
CA ARG A 84 50.69 4.33 -39.96
C ARG A 84 50.09 4.84 -41.28
N PRO A 85 50.85 4.82 -42.39
CA PRO A 85 50.40 5.41 -43.65
C PRO A 85 49.33 4.51 -44.29
N VAL A 86 48.14 5.09 -44.55
CA VAL A 86 47.09 4.44 -45.33
C VAL A 86 47.17 4.99 -46.76
N ALA A 87 47.30 4.10 -47.73
CA ALA A 87 47.32 4.38 -49.17
C ALA A 87 46.04 5.08 -49.65
N PRO A 88 46.06 5.84 -50.75
CA PRO A 88 44.91 6.62 -51.19
C PRO A 88 43.77 5.71 -51.67
N ALA A 89 42.61 5.82 -51.01
CA ALA A 89 41.37 5.16 -51.43
C ALA A 89 40.77 5.82 -52.69
N PRO A 90 40.16 5.03 -53.60
CA PRO A 90 39.62 5.53 -54.86
C PRO A 90 38.33 6.33 -54.62
N ARG A 91 38.10 7.33 -55.47
CA ARG A 91 36.88 8.16 -55.51
C ARG A 91 35.64 7.26 -55.60
N ARG A 92 34.86 7.19 -54.51
CA ARG A 92 33.51 6.61 -54.52
C ARG A 92 32.49 7.73 -54.58
N SER A 93 31.63 7.60 -55.60
CA SER A 93 30.43 8.37 -55.89
C SER A 93 29.59 8.69 -54.65
N ALA A 94 29.09 9.93 -54.60
CA ALA A 94 28.17 10.40 -53.58
C ALA A 94 26.91 9.51 -53.51
N LEU A 95 26.83 8.64 -52.50
CA LEU A 95 25.56 8.08 -52.07
C LEU A 95 24.81 9.18 -51.33
N SER A 96 23.68 9.59 -51.92
CA SER A 96 22.70 10.48 -51.29
C SER A 96 22.13 9.80 -50.05
N ILE A 97 22.65 10.17 -48.88
CA ILE A 97 21.98 9.90 -47.60
C ILE A 97 20.79 10.84 -47.58
N ARG A 98 19.60 10.34 -47.95
CA ARG A 98 18.35 11.06 -47.69
C ARG A 98 18.20 11.15 -46.16
N PRO A 99 18.12 12.35 -45.58
CA PRO A 99 17.80 12.47 -44.16
C PRO A 99 16.38 11.93 -44.00
N VAL A 100 16.27 10.75 -43.39
CA VAL A 100 15.00 10.26 -42.89
C VAL A 100 14.69 11.13 -41.68
N ASN A 101 14.03 12.25 -41.93
CA ASN A 101 13.57 13.17 -40.92
C ASN A 101 12.39 12.49 -40.22
N ILE A 102 12.68 11.59 -39.27
CA ILE A 102 11.69 11.14 -38.30
C ILE A 102 11.46 12.33 -37.39
N LEU A 103 10.56 13.22 -37.83
CA LEU A 103 9.84 14.06 -36.91
C LEU A 103 9.06 13.08 -36.03
N LEU A 104 9.56 12.79 -34.83
CA LEU A 104 8.71 12.21 -33.79
C LEU A 104 7.60 13.25 -33.57
N PRO A 105 6.35 12.96 -33.95
CA PRO A 105 5.27 13.90 -33.70
C PRO A 105 5.22 14.10 -32.18
N LEU A 106 5.37 15.35 -31.75
CA LEU A 106 5.11 15.71 -30.36
C LEU A 106 3.64 15.35 -30.10
N VAL A 107 3.41 14.33 -29.28
CA VAL A 107 2.05 13.87 -28.94
C VAL A 107 1.26 15.08 -28.45
N GLU A 108 0.20 15.42 -29.18
CA GLU A 108 -0.65 16.55 -28.81
C GLU A 108 -1.24 16.29 -27.42
N PRO A 109 -1.17 17.28 -26.50
CA PRO A 109 -1.66 17.08 -25.16
C PRO A 109 -3.18 16.85 -25.20
N GLN A 110 -3.60 15.63 -24.84
CA GLN A 110 -5.03 15.30 -24.81
C GLN A 110 -5.86 16.33 -24.02
N PRO A 111 -7.09 16.64 -24.47
CA PRO A 111 -8.04 17.50 -23.77
C PRO A 111 -8.20 17.12 -22.30
N ARG A 112 -8.30 18.12 -21.41
CA ARG A 112 -8.39 17.93 -19.95
C ARG A 112 -9.55 17.00 -19.53
N ALA A 113 -10.67 17.02 -20.26
CA ALA A 113 -11.83 16.17 -19.99
C ALA A 113 -11.53 14.68 -20.23
N GLN A 114 -10.93 14.35 -21.38
CA GLN A 114 -10.53 12.98 -21.73
C GLN A 114 -9.51 12.43 -20.73
N ARG A 115 -8.55 13.27 -20.29
CA ARG A 115 -7.60 12.88 -19.22
C ARG A 115 -8.31 12.54 -17.91
N ARG A 116 -9.28 13.34 -17.47
CA ARG A 116 -10.03 13.10 -16.22
C ARG A 116 -10.84 11.80 -16.30
N GLU A 117 -11.48 11.54 -17.43
CA GLU A 117 -12.22 10.29 -17.66
C GLU A 117 -11.31 9.06 -17.64
N HIS A 118 -10.16 9.15 -18.31
CA HIS A 118 -9.15 8.10 -18.29
C HIS A 118 -8.63 7.80 -16.89
N GLU A 119 -8.33 8.83 -16.10
CA GLU A 119 -7.90 8.66 -14.70
C GLU A 119 -9.01 8.05 -13.83
N ARG A 120 -10.28 8.40 -14.05
CA ARG A 120 -11.43 7.76 -13.39
C ARG A 120 -11.52 6.26 -13.72
N HIS A 121 -11.33 5.91 -15.00
CA HIS A 121 -11.37 4.51 -15.45
C HIS A 121 -10.20 3.70 -14.87
N LYS A 122 -8.99 4.29 -14.82
CA LYS A 122 -7.83 3.68 -14.16
C LYS A 122 -8.08 3.43 -12.68
N LEU A 123 -8.61 4.43 -11.96
CA LEU A 123 -8.95 4.30 -10.55
C LEU A 123 -9.97 3.18 -10.31
N ALA A 124 -11.06 3.15 -11.09
CA ALA A 124 -12.07 2.10 -11.00
C ALA A 124 -11.50 0.71 -11.29
N LYS A 125 -10.56 0.59 -12.25
CA LYS A 125 -9.87 -0.66 -12.55
C LYS A 125 -8.95 -1.09 -11.40
N ARG A 126 -8.18 -0.16 -10.81
CA ARG A 126 -7.30 -0.42 -9.65
C ARG A 126 -8.10 -0.92 -8.45
N LEU A 127 -9.20 -0.25 -8.13
CA LEU A 127 -10.06 -0.62 -7.01
C LEU A 127 -10.65 -2.03 -7.19
N ARG A 128 -11.19 -2.34 -8.38
CA ARG A 128 -11.68 -3.69 -8.67
C ARG A 128 -10.59 -4.76 -8.54
N HIS A 129 -9.38 -4.47 -9.01
CA HIS A 129 -8.25 -5.39 -8.88
C HIS A 129 -7.87 -5.61 -7.41
N GLN A 130 -7.77 -4.55 -6.61
CA GLN A 130 -7.43 -4.65 -5.18
C GLN A 130 -8.50 -5.41 -4.39
N VAL A 131 -9.78 -5.15 -4.65
CA VAL A 131 -10.89 -5.85 -3.98
C VAL A 131 -10.97 -7.30 -4.43
N GLY A 132 -10.85 -7.58 -5.73
CA GLY A 132 -10.81 -8.96 -6.24
C GLY A 132 -9.65 -9.76 -5.66
N ARG A 133 -8.46 -9.14 -5.57
CA ARG A 133 -7.30 -9.73 -4.90
C ARG A 133 -7.57 -9.99 -3.41
N ALA A 134 -8.15 -9.05 -2.68
CA ALA A 134 -8.47 -9.26 -1.27
C ALA A 134 -9.48 -10.42 -1.08
N ILE A 135 -10.47 -10.52 -1.97
CA ILE A 135 -11.43 -11.64 -1.93
C ILE A 135 -10.73 -12.97 -2.16
N ALA A 136 -9.79 -13.04 -3.11
CA ALA A 136 -9.02 -14.24 -3.41
C ALA A 136 -8.02 -14.60 -2.29
N ASP A 137 -7.16 -13.67 -1.89
CA ASP A 137 -6.08 -13.88 -0.92
C ASP A 137 -6.63 -14.35 0.46
N PHE A 138 -7.84 -13.93 0.83
CA PHE A 138 -8.47 -14.30 2.10
C PHE A 138 -9.65 -15.27 1.97
N GLY A 139 -9.97 -15.73 0.75
CA GLY A 139 -11.14 -16.59 0.48
C GLY A 139 -12.44 -16.02 1.05
N MET A 140 -12.77 -14.77 0.73
CA MET A 140 -13.90 -14.07 1.38
C MET A 140 -15.27 -14.52 0.91
N ILE A 141 -15.39 -14.89 -0.37
CA ILE A 141 -16.66 -15.21 -1.05
C ILE A 141 -16.46 -16.51 -1.84
N GLU A 142 -17.40 -17.44 -1.65
CA GLU A 142 -17.46 -18.78 -2.22
C GLU A 142 -18.76 -18.95 -3.04
N ASP A 143 -18.85 -20.02 -3.82
CA ASP A 143 -20.04 -20.29 -4.64
C ASP A 143 -21.25 -20.64 -3.76
N GLY A 144 -22.39 -20.02 -4.05
CA GLY A 144 -23.61 -20.16 -3.26
C GLY A 144 -23.69 -19.24 -2.04
N ASP A 145 -22.70 -18.37 -1.80
CA ASP A 145 -22.73 -17.46 -0.65
C ASP A 145 -23.86 -16.42 -0.76
N LYS A 146 -24.47 -16.14 0.40
CA LYS A 146 -25.41 -15.03 0.57
C LYS A 146 -24.74 -13.94 1.42
N VAL A 147 -24.33 -12.87 0.76
CA VAL A 147 -23.51 -11.81 1.36
C VAL A 147 -24.38 -10.61 1.76
N MET A 148 -24.40 -10.32 3.06
CA MET A 148 -25.02 -9.12 3.60
C MET A 148 -24.05 -7.94 3.49
N VAL A 149 -24.36 -6.96 2.66
CA VAL A 149 -23.55 -5.75 2.46
C VAL A 149 -24.03 -4.64 3.40
N CYS A 150 -23.29 -4.38 4.47
CA CYS A 150 -23.68 -3.38 5.47
C CYS A 150 -23.40 -1.96 4.99
N LEU A 151 -24.46 -1.19 4.76
CA LEU A 151 -24.40 0.20 4.32
C LEU A 151 -24.58 1.16 5.50
N SER A 152 -23.61 2.06 5.70
CA SER A 152 -23.71 3.16 6.68
C SER A 152 -24.17 4.48 6.05
N GLY A 153 -24.29 4.54 4.72
CA GLY A 153 -24.48 5.80 3.97
C GLY A 153 -23.18 6.59 3.75
N GLY A 154 -22.03 6.04 4.15
CA GLY A 154 -20.71 6.64 3.93
C GLY A 154 -20.08 6.28 2.60
N LYS A 155 -19.05 7.04 2.22
CA LYS A 155 -18.25 6.85 0.99
C LYS A 155 -17.72 5.42 0.84
N ASP A 156 -17.29 4.82 1.94
CA ASP A 156 -16.64 3.51 1.96
C ASP A 156 -17.66 2.39 1.69
N SER A 157 -18.83 2.46 2.32
CA SER A 157 -19.90 1.48 2.11
C SER A 157 -20.48 1.50 0.69
N TYR A 158 -20.66 2.68 0.10
CA TYR A 158 -21.11 2.78 -1.30
C TYR A 158 -20.07 2.23 -2.28
N THR A 159 -18.81 2.58 -2.06
CA THR A 159 -17.70 2.08 -2.88
C THR A 159 -17.60 0.56 -2.81
N MET A 160 -17.74 -0.02 -1.62
CA MET A 160 -17.76 -1.47 -1.44
C MET A 160 -18.90 -2.13 -2.23
N LEU A 161 -20.13 -1.63 -2.11
CA LEU A 161 -21.30 -2.18 -2.82
C LEU A 161 -21.12 -2.11 -4.34
N ASP A 162 -20.74 -0.94 -4.87
CA ASP A 162 -20.58 -0.73 -6.30
C ASP A 162 -19.49 -1.65 -6.90
N ILE A 163 -18.38 -1.85 -6.19
CA ILE A 163 -17.32 -2.75 -6.63
C ILE A 163 -17.76 -4.21 -6.54
N LEU A 164 -18.37 -4.64 -5.44
CA LEU A 164 -18.85 -6.02 -5.28
C LEU A 164 -19.85 -6.40 -6.36
N ARG A 165 -20.78 -5.49 -6.71
CA ARG A 165 -21.71 -5.70 -7.82
C ARG A 165 -21.00 -5.84 -9.18
N GLN A 166 -20.01 -4.99 -9.45
CA GLN A 166 -19.22 -5.08 -10.68
C GLN A 166 -18.42 -6.40 -10.75
N LEU A 167 -17.99 -6.94 -9.61
CA LEU A 167 -17.34 -8.23 -9.52
C LEU A 167 -18.34 -9.37 -9.70
N GLN A 168 -19.53 -9.31 -9.08
CA GLN A 168 -20.60 -10.30 -9.24
C GLN A 168 -20.97 -10.53 -10.72
N LEU A 169 -21.01 -9.46 -11.52
CA LEU A 169 -21.32 -9.53 -12.96
C LEU A 169 -20.22 -10.22 -13.80
N LYS A 170 -19.01 -10.37 -13.26
CA LYS A 170 -17.83 -10.86 -14.00
C LYS A 170 -17.21 -12.11 -13.40
N ALA A 171 -17.50 -12.39 -12.14
CA ALA A 171 -16.93 -13.50 -11.41
C ALA A 171 -17.53 -14.82 -11.93
N PRO A 172 -16.75 -15.90 -11.99
CA PRO A 172 -17.26 -17.23 -12.28
C PRO A 172 -18.12 -17.79 -11.12
N VAL A 173 -18.01 -17.18 -9.93
CA VAL A 173 -18.68 -17.57 -8.69
C VAL A 173 -20.07 -16.93 -8.62
N LYS A 174 -21.10 -17.73 -8.34
CA LYS A 174 -22.47 -17.26 -8.14
C LYS A 174 -22.70 -17.00 -6.66
N PHE A 175 -22.89 -15.74 -6.30
CA PHE A 175 -23.24 -15.33 -4.94
C PHE A 175 -24.33 -14.26 -4.98
N GLU A 176 -25.12 -14.17 -3.91
CA GLU A 176 -26.18 -13.18 -3.74
C GLU A 176 -25.65 -11.99 -2.93
N LEU A 177 -26.05 -10.78 -3.31
CA LEU A 177 -25.73 -9.55 -2.60
C LEU A 177 -27.03 -8.90 -2.13
N VAL A 178 -27.17 -8.73 -0.81
CA VAL A 178 -28.29 -7.97 -0.23
C VAL A 178 -27.72 -6.80 0.57
N ALA A 179 -28.14 -5.59 0.22
CA ALA A 179 -27.76 -4.38 0.93
C ALA A 179 -28.56 -4.24 2.24
N VAL A 180 -27.88 -4.10 3.37
CA VAL A 180 -28.55 -3.94 4.67
C VAL A 180 -28.11 -2.65 5.33
N ASN A 181 -29.07 -1.84 5.73
CA ASN A 181 -28.85 -0.63 6.51
C ASN A 181 -29.51 -0.76 7.88
N LEU A 182 -28.85 -0.23 8.91
CA LEU A 182 -29.42 -0.10 10.24
C LEU A 182 -29.79 1.38 10.46
N ASP A 183 -31.07 1.69 10.40
CA ASP A 183 -31.62 2.98 10.83
C ASP A 183 -31.68 3.00 12.36
N GLN A 184 -30.76 3.76 12.95
CA GLN A 184 -30.61 3.91 14.39
C GLN A 184 -31.58 4.93 15.00
N LYS A 185 -32.53 5.45 14.19
CA LYS A 185 -33.46 6.55 14.53
C LYS A 185 -32.74 7.78 15.08
N GLN A 186 -31.59 8.07 14.49
CA GLN A 186 -30.85 9.27 14.83
C GLN A 186 -31.56 10.53 14.34
N PRO A 187 -31.45 11.66 15.08
CA PRO A 187 -31.96 12.93 14.59
C PRO A 187 -31.30 13.30 13.26
N ASP A 188 -32.10 13.87 12.36
CA ASP A 188 -31.67 14.39 11.05
C ASP A 188 -31.08 13.34 10.07
N PHE A 189 -31.32 12.04 10.28
CA PHE A 189 -30.98 11.04 9.26
C PHE A 189 -31.92 11.14 8.06
N PRO A 190 -31.40 11.32 6.84
CA PRO A 190 -32.23 11.34 5.65
C PRO A 190 -32.60 9.91 5.24
N ALA A 191 -33.64 9.35 5.89
CA ALA A 191 -34.08 7.97 5.70
C ALA A 191 -34.49 7.62 4.24
N HIS A 192 -34.81 8.62 3.42
CA HIS A 192 -35.23 8.43 2.02
C HIS A 192 -34.05 8.29 1.04
N VAL A 193 -32.87 8.84 1.36
CA VAL A 193 -31.75 8.93 0.41
C VAL A 193 -31.20 7.55 0.04
N LEU A 194 -31.02 6.68 1.03
CA LEU A 194 -30.44 5.36 0.81
C LEU A 194 -31.40 4.41 0.07
N PRO A 195 -32.69 4.28 0.44
CA PRO A 195 -33.65 3.48 -0.32
C PRO A 195 -33.77 3.93 -1.77
N GLN A 196 -33.96 5.24 -2.02
CA GLN A 196 -34.09 5.77 -3.39
C GLN A 196 -32.86 5.47 -4.25
N TYR A 197 -31.66 5.56 -3.66
CA TYR A 197 -30.43 5.21 -4.35
C TYR A 197 -30.38 3.71 -4.69
N LEU A 198 -30.72 2.83 -3.75
CA LEU A 198 -30.69 1.38 -3.95
C LEU A 198 -31.76 0.90 -4.93
N GLU A 199 -32.95 1.49 -4.90
CA GLU A 199 -34.02 1.29 -5.88
C GLU A 199 -33.57 1.70 -7.28
N SER A 200 -32.92 2.87 -7.43
CA SER A 200 -32.40 3.33 -8.72
C SER A 200 -31.35 2.39 -9.32
N LEU A 201 -30.66 1.64 -8.45
CA LEU A 201 -29.67 0.65 -8.83
C LEU A 201 -30.28 -0.74 -9.10
N GLY A 202 -31.51 -1.03 -8.65
CA GLY A 202 -32.10 -2.37 -8.70
C GLY A 202 -31.34 -3.38 -7.84
N VAL A 203 -30.90 -2.98 -6.65
CA VAL A 203 -30.22 -3.86 -5.68
C VAL A 203 -31.21 -4.24 -4.59
N ASP A 204 -31.30 -5.52 -4.25
CA ASP A 204 -32.12 -5.97 -3.12
C ASP A 204 -31.60 -5.37 -1.81
N PHE A 205 -32.49 -4.77 -1.04
CA PHE A 205 -32.11 -4.11 0.20
C PHE A 205 -33.10 -4.32 1.34
N THR A 206 -32.60 -4.17 2.56
CA THR A 206 -33.40 -4.22 3.78
C THR A 206 -32.96 -3.10 4.72
N ILE A 207 -33.94 -2.34 5.22
CA ILE A 207 -33.71 -1.33 6.25
C ILE A 207 -34.18 -1.91 7.58
N ILE A 208 -33.24 -2.10 8.50
CA ILE A 208 -33.52 -2.52 9.87
C ILE A 208 -33.72 -1.27 10.70
N GLU A 209 -34.88 -1.12 11.31
CA GLU A 209 -35.16 0.00 12.21
C GLU A 209 -34.96 -0.43 13.66
N GLN A 210 -34.04 0.23 14.36
CA GLN A 210 -33.82 -0.02 15.78
C GLN A 210 -33.33 1.25 16.47
N ASP A 211 -34.07 1.74 17.46
CA ASP A 211 -33.65 2.90 18.25
C ASP A 211 -32.51 2.53 19.21
N THR A 212 -31.28 2.58 18.69
CA THR A 212 -30.07 2.46 19.50
C THR A 212 -29.68 3.81 20.10
N TYR A 213 -30.08 4.93 19.47
CA TYR A 213 -29.68 6.27 19.88
C TYR A 213 -30.20 6.62 21.28
N SER A 214 -31.50 6.43 21.54
CA SER A 214 -32.09 6.75 22.85
C SER A 214 -31.54 5.84 23.96
N VAL A 215 -31.28 4.56 23.63
CA VAL A 215 -30.70 3.58 24.55
C VAL A 215 -29.29 4.00 24.97
N VAL A 216 -28.44 4.38 24.02
CA VAL A 216 -27.07 4.80 24.33
C VAL A 216 -27.10 6.08 25.16
N LYS A 217 -27.96 7.06 24.83
CA LYS A 217 -28.11 8.32 25.59
C LYS A 217 -28.60 8.09 27.02
N ARG A 218 -29.47 7.10 27.23
CA ARG A 218 -29.98 6.74 28.56
C ARG A 218 -28.93 6.01 29.41
N VAL A 219 -28.14 5.13 28.81
CA VAL A 219 -27.22 4.24 29.54
C VAL A 219 -25.85 4.87 29.79
N VAL A 220 -25.35 5.69 28.86
CA VAL A 220 -24.02 6.29 28.97
C VAL A 220 -24.12 7.65 29.66
N PRO A 221 -23.44 7.84 30.81
CA PRO A 221 -23.39 9.13 31.48
C PRO A 221 -22.80 10.21 30.59
N GLU A 222 -23.26 11.45 30.77
CA GLU A 222 -22.73 12.61 30.06
C GLU A 222 -21.20 12.72 30.23
N GLY A 223 -20.50 13.03 29.14
CA GLY A 223 -19.04 13.14 29.12
C GLY A 223 -18.28 11.82 28.89
N LYS A 224 -18.96 10.66 28.89
CA LYS A 224 -18.34 9.36 28.54
C LYS A 224 -18.52 9.01 27.06
N THR A 225 -17.66 8.13 26.56
CA THR A 225 -17.64 7.73 25.14
C THR A 225 -18.82 6.85 24.76
N MET A 226 -19.72 7.42 23.95
CA MET A 226 -20.93 6.78 23.41
C MET A 226 -20.62 5.66 22.40
N CYS A 227 -19.50 5.78 21.67
CA CYS A 227 -19.16 4.92 20.53
C CYS A 227 -19.01 3.44 20.91
N SER A 228 -18.57 3.13 22.13
CA SER A 228 -18.32 1.74 22.56
C SER A 228 -19.61 0.92 22.70
N LEU A 229 -20.67 1.52 23.24
CA LEU A 229 -21.99 0.88 23.35
C LEU A 229 -22.72 0.90 22.01
N CYS A 230 -22.71 2.04 21.30
CA CYS A 230 -23.31 2.16 19.97
C CYS A 230 -22.77 1.10 18.99
N SER A 231 -21.45 0.93 18.91
CA SER A 231 -20.83 -0.07 18.04
C SER A 231 -21.22 -1.52 18.42
N ARG A 232 -21.36 -1.82 19.72
CA ARG A 232 -21.81 -3.14 20.18
C ARG A 232 -23.27 -3.42 19.81
N LEU A 233 -24.17 -2.46 20.05
CA LEU A 233 -25.58 -2.58 19.69
C LEU A 233 -25.77 -2.74 18.17
N ARG A 234 -25.05 -1.94 17.38
CA ARG A 234 -25.08 -2.02 15.92
C ARG A 234 -24.64 -3.39 15.40
N ARG A 235 -23.55 -3.95 15.94
CA ARG A 235 -23.09 -5.29 15.56
C ARG A 235 -24.10 -6.36 15.96
N GLY A 236 -24.64 -6.30 17.18
CA GLY A 236 -25.65 -7.24 17.64
C GLY A 236 -26.89 -7.26 16.75
N ALA A 237 -27.41 -6.07 16.36
CA ALA A 237 -28.55 -5.95 15.46
C ALA A 237 -28.28 -6.57 14.07
N LEU A 238 -27.12 -6.25 13.48
CA LEU A 238 -26.74 -6.78 12.18
C LEU A 238 -26.54 -8.29 12.21
N TYR A 239 -25.92 -8.83 13.27
CA TYR A 239 -25.66 -10.26 13.39
C TYR A 239 -26.96 -11.03 13.63
N ALA A 240 -27.85 -10.52 14.48
CA ALA A 240 -29.17 -11.12 14.69
C ALA A 240 -29.98 -11.17 13.38
N HIS A 241 -29.93 -10.10 12.58
CA HIS A 241 -30.57 -10.08 11.27
C HIS A 241 -29.92 -11.07 10.29
N ALA A 242 -28.58 -11.15 10.30
CA ALA A 242 -27.82 -12.10 9.49
C ALA A 242 -28.24 -13.55 9.78
N ALA A 243 -28.34 -13.92 11.07
CA ALA A 243 -28.79 -15.23 11.53
C ALA A 243 -30.23 -15.53 11.09
N ALA A 244 -31.14 -14.59 11.30
CA ALA A 244 -32.56 -14.78 11.00
C ALA A 244 -32.87 -14.99 9.50
N HIS A 245 -32.04 -14.45 8.60
CA HIS A 245 -32.27 -14.46 7.15
C HIS A 245 -31.28 -15.34 6.37
N GLY A 246 -30.48 -16.14 7.09
CA GLY A 246 -29.58 -17.13 6.51
C GLY A 246 -28.40 -16.53 5.74
N PHE A 247 -27.86 -15.39 6.19
CA PHE A 247 -26.68 -14.78 5.56
C PHE A 247 -25.39 -15.51 5.98
N THR A 248 -24.60 -15.95 5.00
CA THR A 248 -23.35 -16.68 5.25
C THR A 248 -22.18 -15.72 5.54
N LYS A 249 -22.14 -14.57 4.86
CA LYS A 249 -21.09 -13.56 5.01
C LYS A 249 -21.65 -12.18 5.33
N ILE A 250 -20.92 -11.41 6.14
CA ILE A 250 -21.24 -10.01 6.48
C ILE A 250 -20.13 -9.10 5.98
N ALA A 251 -20.38 -8.32 4.94
CA ALA A 251 -19.42 -7.40 4.35
C ALA A 251 -19.47 -6.02 5.02
N LEU A 252 -18.31 -5.56 5.51
CA LEU A 252 -18.13 -4.24 6.14
C LEU A 252 -17.14 -3.39 5.33
N GLY A 253 -17.47 -2.11 5.15
CA GLY A 253 -16.68 -1.16 4.36
C GLY A 253 -15.40 -0.65 5.02
N HIS A 254 -14.71 -1.46 5.84
CA HIS A 254 -13.43 -1.08 6.45
C HIS A 254 -12.30 -1.20 5.42
N HIS A 255 -11.49 -0.15 5.32
CA HIS A 255 -10.40 -0.06 4.33
C HIS A 255 -9.01 -0.24 4.95
N ARG A 256 -7.95 -0.29 4.12
CA ARG A 256 -6.56 -0.53 4.55
C ARG A 256 -6.13 0.37 5.72
N ASP A 257 -6.44 1.66 5.61
CA ASP A 257 -6.08 2.64 6.62
C ASP A 257 -6.80 2.37 7.96
N ASP A 258 -8.02 1.83 7.97
CA ASP A 258 -8.73 1.42 9.20
C ASP A 258 -8.06 0.23 9.88
N LEU A 259 -7.56 -0.72 9.08
CA LEU A 259 -6.84 -1.90 9.58
C LEU A 259 -5.56 -1.46 10.30
N VAL A 260 -4.78 -0.58 9.68
CA VAL A 260 -3.54 -0.03 10.24
C VAL A 260 -3.82 0.88 11.44
N SER A 261 -4.85 1.73 11.36
CA SER A 261 -5.27 2.59 12.48
C SER A 261 -5.67 1.75 13.69
N THR A 262 -6.42 0.66 13.47
CA THR A 262 -6.80 -0.27 14.55
C THR A 262 -5.59 -0.98 15.14
N PHE A 263 -4.63 -1.38 14.30
CA PHE A 263 -3.38 -1.95 14.79
C PHE A 263 -2.63 -0.99 15.73
N PHE A 264 -2.48 0.29 15.36
CA PHE A 264 -1.82 1.27 16.22
C PHE A 264 -2.60 1.59 17.50
N LEU A 265 -3.93 1.61 17.44
CA LEU A 265 -4.75 1.76 18.63
C LEU A 265 -4.48 0.62 19.62
N ASN A 266 -4.47 -0.62 19.13
CA ASN A 266 -4.21 -1.79 19.96
C ASN A 266 -2.77 -1.82 20.49
N LEU A 267 -1.80 -1.45 19.65
CA LEU A 267 -0.39 -1.41 20.01
C LEU A 267 -0.11 -0.38 21.11
N PHE A 268 -0.60 0.85 20.96
CA PHE A 268 -0.27 1.95 21.87
C PHE A 268 -1.14 2.01 23.13
N PHE A 269 -2.42 1.63 23.03
CA PHE A 269 -3.37 1.81 24.15
C PHE A 269 -3.82 0.51 24.81
N HIS A 270 -3.59 -0.64 24.18
CA HIS A 270 -4.07 -1.93 24.68
C HIS A 270 -2.96 -2.98 24.85
N ALA A 271 -1.70 -2.64 24.56
CA ALA A 271 -0.56 -3.55 24.60
C ALA A 271 -0.81 -4.87 23.84
N LYS A 272 -1.49 -4.77 22.69
CA LYS A 272 -1.86 -5.92 21.85
C LYS A 272 -1.37 -5.74 20.43
N MET A 273 -0.72 -6.76 19.89
CA MET A 273 -0.41 -6.85 18.46
C MET A 273 -1.60 -7.48 17.74
N GLY A 274 -2.50 -6.64 17.25
CA GLY A 274 -3.65 -7.11 16.48
C GLY A 274 -4.31 -5.97 15.71
N GLY A 275 -4.53 -6.16 14.40
CA GLY A 275 -5.30 -5.25 13.56
C GLY A 275 -6.76 -5.68 13.44
N MET A 276 -7.44 -5.21 12.40
CA MET A 276 -8.69 -5.83 11.96
C MET A 276 -8.39 -6.93 10.94
N ALA A 277 -8.78 -8.17 11.21
CA ALA A 277 -8.62 -9.25 10.26
C ALA A 277 -9.49 -9.02 8.99
N PRO A 278 -8.99 -9.22 7.77
CA PRO A 278 -9.78 -9.08 6.55
C PRO A 278 -10.97 -10.04 6.47
N LYS A 279 -10.81 -11.27 7.00
CA LYS A 279 -11.85 -12.27 7.21
C LYS A 279 -11.82 -12.68 8.69
N LEU A 280 -12.96 -12.66 9.36
CA LEU A 280 -13.08 -12.96 10.78
C LEU A 280 -14.32 -13.83 11.01
N LEU A 281 -14.15 -14.97 11.69
CA LEU A 281 -15.27 -15.76 12.20
C LEU A 281 -15.80 -15.10 13.47
N SER A 282 -17.13 -14.99 13.60
CA SER A 282 -17.76 -14.51 14.82
C SER A 282 -17.49 -15.44 16.00
N ASP A 283 -17.55 -14.90 17.22
CA ASP A 283 -17.23 -15.66 18.44
C ASP A 283 -18.19 -16.86 18.67
N ASP A 284 -19.42 -16.77 18.15
CA ASP A 284 -20.43 -17.83 18.16
C ASP A 284 -20.26 -18.84 17.01
N GLY A 285 -19.30 -18.63 16.10
CA GLY A 285 -19.04 -19.47 14.94
C GLY A 285 -20.09 -19.40 13.83
N GLN A 286 -21.13 -18.57 13.97
CA GLN A 286 -22.28 -18.58 13.06
C GLN A 286 -22.10 -17.72 11.81
N HIS A 287 -21.26 -16.69 11.88
CA HIS A 287 -21.13 -15.69 10.82
C HIS A 287 -19.68 -15.39 10.49
N VAL A 288 -19.40 -15.20 9.20
CA VAL A 288 -18.09 -14.75 8.73
C VAL A 288 -18.18 -13.28 8.32
N VAL A 289 -17.42 -12.43 9.00
CA VAL A 289 -17.27 -11.02 8.65
C VAL A 289 -16.14 -10.87 7.64
N ILE A 290 -16.42 -10.19 6.53
CA ILE A 290 -15.47 -9.90 5.47
C ILE A 290 -15.27 -8.40 5.29
N ARG A 291 -14.05 -7.99 4.92
CA ARG A 291 -13.66 -6.60 4.66
C ARG A 291 -13.04 -6.49 3.26
N PRO A 292 -13.86 -6.44 2.20
CA PRO A 292 -13.36 -6.48 0.82
C PRO A 292 -12.43 -5.32 0.45
N LEU A 293 -12.51 -4.20 1.17
CA LEU A 293 -11.66 -3.02 0.97
C LEU A 293 -10.31 -3.09 1.70
N ALA A 294 -9.91 -4.25 2.24
CA ALA A 294 -8.70 -4.41 3.06
C ALA A 294 -7.39 -3.90 2.40
N TYR A 295 -7.29 -3.93 1.07
CA TYR A 295 -6.12 -3.42 0.33
C TYR A 295 -6.29 -2.00 -0.24
N VAL A 296 -7.48 -1.43 -0.10
CA VAL A 296 -7.84 -0.15 -0.71
C VAL A 296 -7.48 1.00 0.22
N ARG A 297 -6.93 2.09 -0.35
CA ARG A 297 -6.59 3.33 0.36
C ARG A 297 -7.81 4.23 0.57
N GLU A 298 -7.88 4.92 1.70
CA GLU A 298 -8.95 5.89 1.97
C GLU A 298 -9.03 6.99 0.89
N GLU A 299 -7.88 7.50 0.44
CA GLU A 299 -7.79 8.53 -0.62
C GLU A 299 -8.41 8.06 -1.95
N ASP A 300 -8.19 6.80 -2.32
CA ASP A 300 -8.72 6.21 -3.54
C ASP A 300 -10.24 6.06 -3.46
N ILE A 301 -10.76 5.70 -2.29
CA ILE A 301 -12.20 5.62 -2.03
C ILE A 301 -12.83 7.00 -2.13
N ALA A 302 -12.22 8.02 -1.53
CA ALA A 302 -12.72 9.39 -1.58
C ALA A 302 -12.78 9.91 -3.02
N ALA A 303 -11.71 9.72 -3.80
CA ALA A 303 -11.65 10.09 -5.21
C ALA A 303 -12.69 9.32 -6.05
N TYR A 304 -12.89 8.04 -5.75
CA TYR A 304 -13.87 7.22 -6.45
C TYR A 304 -15.31 7.62 -6.13
N ALA A 305 -15.61 7.87 -4.86
CA ALA A 305 -16.92 8.31 -4.41
C ALA A 305 -17.30 9.67 -5.03
N GLN A 306 -16.35 10.60 -5.12
CA GLN A 306 -16.55 11.87 -5.81
C GLN A 306 -16.78 11.66 -7.31
N ALA A 307 -16.00 10.78 -7.94
CA ALA A 307 -16.14 10.46 -9.36
C ALA A 307 -17.48 9.76 -9.68
N ARG A 308 -18.02 8.95 -8.77
CA ARG A 308 -19.33 8.29 -8.90
C ARG A 308 -20.50 9.14 -8.44
N GLN A 309 -20.23 10.27 -7.78
CA GLN A 309 -21.24 11.17 -7.21
C GLN A 309 -22.20 10.46 -6.26
N PHE A 310 -21.66 9.62 -5.36
CA PHE A 310 -22.50 8.92 -4.39
C PHE A 310 -23.25 9.90 -3.47
N PRO A 311 -24.51 9.60 -3.10
CA PRO A 311 -25.28 10.41 -2.16
C PRO A 311 -24.80 10.12 -0.73
N ILE A 312 -23.65 10.71 -0.37
CA ILE A 312 -23.01 10.51 0.93
C ILE A 312 -23.88 11.14 2.03
N ILE A 313 -24.29 10.32 2.99
CA ILE A 313 -25.06 10.74 4.15
C ILE A 313 -24.07 11.10 5.27
N PRO A 314 -24.04 12.35 5.75
CA PRO A 314 -23.18 12.72 6.87
C PRO A 314 -23.67 12.02 8.14
N CYS A 315 -22.76 11.37 8.85
CA CYS A 315 -23.06 10.79 10.15
C CYS A 315 -22.77 11.84 11.24
N ASN A 316 -23.81 12.56 11.66
CA ASN A 316 -23.70 13.56 12.73
C ASN A 316 -23.80 12.94 14.14
N LEU A 317 -24.08 11.63 14.24
CA LEU A 317 -24.32 10.94 15.51
C LEU A 317 -23.18 11.01 16.50
N CYS A 318 -21.95 11.04 15.97
CA CYS A 318 -20.72 11.06 16.75
C CYS A 318 -20.02 12.42 16.68
N GLY A 319 -20.76 13.50 16.38
CA GLY A 319 -20.32 14.84 16.00
C GLY A 319 -19.46 15.64 17.00
N SER A 320 -18.83 15.03 18.00
CA SER A 320 -17.88 15.73 18.89
C SER A 320 -16.95 14.83 19.70
N GLN A 321 -17.22 13.52 19.78
CA GLN A 321 -16.35 12.56 20.47
C GLN A 321 -15.78 11.52 19.51
N GLU A 322 -15.05 11.96 18.49
CA GLU A 322 -13.96 11.12 18.03
C GLU A 322 -13.06 10.86 19.25
N ASN A 323 -12.96 9.60 19.68
CA ASN A 323 -12.05 9.21 20.75
C ASN A 323 -10.70 9.88 20.46
N LEU A 324 -10.19 10.68 21.41
CA LEU A 324 -8.96 11.46 21.25
C LEU A 324 -7.82 10.60 20.69
N GLN A 325 -7.82 9.32 21.07
CA GLN A 325 -6.90 8.30 20.57
C GLN A 325 -7.01 8.08 19.04
N ARG A 326 -8.22 7.94 18.46
CA ARG A 326 -8.40 7.75 17.02
C ARG A 326 -7.92 8.97 16.21
N LYS A 327 -8.25 10.17 16.69
CA LYS A 327 -7.73 11.43 16.12
C LYS A 327 -6.20 11.47 16.14
N GLN A 328 -5.62 11.11 17.27
CA GLN A 328 -4.17 11.09 17.46
C GLN A 328 -3.50 10.13 16.48
N ILE A 329 -4.01 8.89 16.35
CA ILE A 329 -3.48 7.91 15.39
C ILE A 329 -3.63 8.40 13.95
N ARG A 330 -4.80 8.94 13.58
CA ARG A 330 -5.02 9.45 12.22
C ARG A 330 -4.03 10.56 11.87
N ARG A 331 -3.84 11.55 12.77
CA ARG A 331 -2.83 12.62 12.58
C ARG A 331 -1.41 12.08 12.44
N MET A 332 -1.05 11.07 13.23
CA MET A 332 0.27 10.42 13.13
C MET A 332 0.45 9.73 11.78
N MET A 333 -0.56 8.97 11.32
CA MET A 333 -0.52 8.28 10.03
C MET A 333 -0.43 9.27 8.86
N GLU A 334 -1.20 10.35 8.88
CA GLU A 334 -1.14 11.42 7.88
C GLU A 334 0.24 12.09 7.83
N ALA A 335 0.85 12.36 8.99
CA ALA A 335 2.19 12.94 9.08
C ALA A 335 3.24 11.99 8.48
N TRP A 336 3.14 10.70 8.78
CA TRP A 336 4.02 9.66 8.28
C TRP A 336 3.92 9.44 6.78
N GLU A 337 2.70 9.44 6.24
CA GLU A 337 2.49 9.31 4.80
C GLU A 337 3.02 10.55 4.05
N LYS A 338 2.94 11.73 4.66
CA LYS A 338 3.51 12.97 4.11
C LYS A 338 5.04 12.98 4.12
N GLU A 339 5.65 12.48 5.20
CA GLU A 339 7.11 12.41 5.34
C GLU A 339 7.71 11.28 4.49
N SER A 340 7.01 10.15 4.37
CA SER A 340 7.44 9.01 3.57
C SER A 340 6.24 8.35 2.90
N PRO A 341 5.93 8.76 1.65
CA PRO A 341 4.84 8.18 0.88
C PRO A 341 4.99 6.65 0.76
N GLY A 342 3.89 5.91 1.00
CA GLY A 342 3.89 4.45 1.02
C GLY A 342 4.22 3.82 2.38
N ARG A 343 4.42 4.61 3.44
CA ARG A 343 4.68 4.07 4.78
C ARG A 343 3.49 3.28 5.31
N ILE A 344 2.26 3.77 5.14
CA ILE A 344 1.04 3.05 5.56
C ILE A 344 0.92 1.71 4.81
N GLU A 345 1.26 1.67 3.52
CA GLU A 345 1.26 0.44 2.74
C GLU A 345 2.29 -0.57 3.24
N THR A 346 3.49 -0.10 3.55
CA THR A 346 4.57 -0.94 4.09
C THR A 346 4.14 -1.57 5.42
N ILE A 347 3.54 -0.78 6.31
CA ILE A 347 2.99 -1.27 7.58
C ILE A 347 1.86 -2.27 7.34
N ALA A 348 0.93 -1.98 6.42
CA ALA A 348 -0.16 -2.89 6.08
C ALA A 348 0.35 -4.25 5.56
N ARG A 349 1.42 -4.25 4.75
CA ARG A 349 2.08 -5.48 4.29
C ARG A 349 2.71 -6.25 5.45
N ALA A 350 3.37 -5.55 6.38
CA ALA A 350 3.97 -6.16 7.55
C ALA A 350 2.94 -6.85 8.47
N LEU A 351 1.68 -6.40 8.47
CA LEU A 351 0.60 -7.09 9.22
C LEU A 351 0.29 -8.49 8.67
N GLY A 352 0.64 -8.78 7.41
CA GLY A 352 0.49 -10.09 6.80
C GLY A 352 1.74 -10.97 6.85
N ASP A 353 2.89 -10.43 7.29
CA ASP A 353 4.17 -11.13 7.37
C ASP A 353 4.63 -11.21 8.83
N VAL A 354 4.03 -12.14 9.58
CA VAL A 354 4.29 -12.34 11.00
C VAL A 354 5.19 -13.55 11.21
N ARG A 355 6.29 -13.36 11.94
CA ARG A 355 7.24 -14.42 12.29
C ARG A 355 7.13 -14.78 13.77
N PRO A 356 6.46 -15.87 14.15
CA PRO A 356 6.21 -16.22 15.55
C PRO A 356 7.48 -16.26 16.41
N ALA A 357 8.58 -16.82 15.88
CA ALA A 357 9.87 -16.89 16.58
C ALA A 357 10.47 -15.51 16.94
N GLN A 358 10.06 -14.45 16.24
CA GLN A 358 10.51 -13.07 16.49
C GLN A 358 9.52 -12.27 17.35
N LEU A 359 8.37 -12.86 17.68
CA LEU A 359 7.42 -12.30 18.63
C LEU A 359 7.57 -13.05 19.95
N SER A 360 7.71 -12.33 21.06
CA SER A 360 7.97 -12.89 22.40
C SER A 360 6.77 -13.64 23.01
N ASP A 361 6.07 -14.45 22.22
CA ASP A 361 4.88 -15.22 22.61
C ASP A 361 5.21 -16.72 22.67
N PRO A 362 5.41 -17.30 23.87
CA PRO A 362 5.73 -18.71 24.04
C PRO A 362 4.57 -19.66 23.69
N ALA A 363 3.34 -19.15 23.54
CA ALA A 363 2.21 -19.96 23.10
C ALA A 363 2.18 -20.12 21.56
N LEU A 364 2.71 -19.15 20.83
CA LEU A 364 2.84 -19.20 19.37
C LEU A 364 4.15 -19.83 18.91
N PHE A 365 5.20 -19.80 19.73
CA PHE A 365 6.50 -20.37 19.40
C PHE A 365 7.17 -21.06 20.60
N ASP A 366 7.61 -22.31 20.42
CA ASP A 366 8.26 -23.10 21.46
C ASP A 366 9.73 -22.69 21.65
N PHE A 367 9.96 -21.59 22.39
CA PHE A 367 11.30 -21.14 22.76
C PHE A 367 12.08 -22.18 23.59
N PRO A 368 11.48 -22.88 24.57
CA PRO A 368 12.18 -23.92 25.35
C PRO A 368 12.73 -25.11 24.55
N ALA A 369 12.22 -25.37 23.35
CA ALA A 369 12.76 -26.39 22.44
C ALA A 369 14.05 -25.93 21.72
N LEU A 370 14.30 -24.62 21.59
CA LEU A 370 15.49 -24.12 20.92
C LEU A 370 16.77 -24.59 21.62
N GLY A 371 17.68 -25.19 20.86
CA GLY A 371 18.98 -25.66 21.36
C GLY A 371 18.95 -27.02 22.07
N ARG A 372 17.79 -27.70 22.17
CA ARG A 372 17.76 -29.12 22.57
C ARG A 372 18.42 -29.96 21.46
N ARG A 373 19.57 -30.58 21.75
CA ARG A 373 20.20 -31.54 20.84
C ARG A 373 19.36 -32.83 20.77
N GLY A 374 18.34 -32.85 19.92
CA GLY A 374 17.47 -34.00 19.63
C GLY A 374 17.03 -33.96 18.16
N GLN A 375 16.78 -35.13 17.57
CA GLN A 375 16.71 -35.43 16.12
C GLN A 375 15.54 -34.80 15.32
N THR A 376 15.03 -33.64 15.71
CA THR A 376 14.04 -32.90 14.91
C THR A 376 14.76 -31.81 14.12
N PRO A 377 14.61 -31.72 12.78
CA PRO A 377 15.17 -30.61 12.01
C PRO A 377 14.64 -29.29 12.58
N LEU A 378 15.55 -28.46 13.09
CA LEU A 378 15.19 -27.13 13.57
C LEU A 378 14.77 -26.26 12.36
N PRO A 379 13.67 -25.51 12.43
CA PRO A 379 13.38 -24.50 11.43
C PRO A 379 14.56 -23.52 11.36
N ASP A 380 15.06 -23.27 10.15
CA ASP A 380 16.27 -22.47 9.94
C ASP A 380 16.05 -21.04 10.46
N ALA A 381 16.76 -20.72 11.55
CA ALA A 381 16.73 -19.41 12.19
C ALA A 381 17.36 -18.29 11.34
N HIS A 382 18.00 -18.62 10.21
CA HIS A 382 18.63 -17.69 9.28
C HIS A 382 17.93 -17.59 7.91
N ALA A 383 16.90 -18.40 7.64
CA ALA A 383 16.11 -18.33 6.41
C ALA A 383 15.59 -16.91 6.12
N TRP A 384 15.39 -16.09 7.16
CA TRP A 384 14.96 -14.71 7.02
C TRP A 384 15.99 -13.73 6.47
N LEU A 385 17.30 -14.03 6.56
CA LEU A 385 18.36 -13.23 5.96
C LEU A 385 18.51 -13.51 4.46
N ALA A 386 18.06 -14.69 4.02
CA ALA A 386 18.24 -15.15 2.65
C ALA A 386 17.27 -14.51 1.64
N GLY A 387 16.19 -13.86 2.10
CA GLY A 387 15.24 -13.17 1.23
C GLY A 387 14.63 -14.13 0.20
N GLU A 388 13.83 -15.10 0.67
CA GLU A 388 13.15 -16.03 -0.23
C GLU A 388 12.25 -15.29 -1.24
N PRO A 389 12.31 -15.61 -2.54
CA PRO A 389 11.42 -15.04 -3.54
C PRO A 389 9.99 -15.56 -3.30
N HIS A 390 9.01 -14.66 -3.37
CA HIS A 390 7.59 -15.04 -3.39
C HIS A 390 7.35 -16.08 -4.49
N ALA A 391 6.96 -17.29 -4.10
CA ALA A 391 6.41 -18.26 -5.03
C ALA A 391 5.08 -17.69 -5.58
N SER A 392 5.15 -17.08 -6.76
CA SER A 392 3.99 -16.92 -7.62
C SER A 392 3.59 -18.31 -8.08
N GLY A 393 2.41 -18.76 -7.69
CA GLY A 393 1.79 -19.94 -8.29
C GLY A 393 1.55 -19.65 -9.76
N ASP A 394 2.31 -20.32 -10.61
CA ASP A 394 1.99 -20.56 -12.01
C ASP A 394 2.09 -22.08 -12.23
N ASP A 395 1.09 -22.57 -12.95
CA ASP A 395 0.79 -23.95 -13.26
C ASP A 395 1.94 -24.69 -13.96
N ASP A 396 2.08 -25.98 -13.68
CA ASP A 396 2.66 -26.93 -14.64
C ASP A 396 1.61 -27.99 -15.01
N PRO A 397 1.06 -27.95 -16.24
CA PRO A 397 0.19 -28.98 -16.77
C PRO A 397 1.02 -29.93 -17.63
N ASP A 398 1.42 -31.09 -17.10
CA ASP A 398 1.41 -32.32 -17.90
C ASP A 398 1.69 -33.57 -17.05
N GLY A 399 0.86 -34.58 -17.31
CA GLY A 399 0.75 -35.78 -16.51
C GLY A 399 1.80 -36.86 -16.78
N ARG A 400 1.82 -37.78 -15.82
CA ARG A 400 1.97 -39.25 -15.90
C ARG A 400 2.17 -39.71 -14.46
N GLY A 401 1.14 -40.16 -13.75
CA GLY A 401 0.46 -41.43 -13.99
C GLY A 401 1.29 -42.55 -13.36
N LEU A 402 0.75 -43.22 -12.34
CA LEU A 402 0.91 -44.65 -12.00
C LEU A 402 0.25 -44.94 -10.64
N ASP A 403 -1.02 -45.34 -10.72
CA ASP A 403 -1.62 -46.54 -10.11
C ASP A 403 -1.32 -46.92 -8.64
N GLY A 404 -2.33 -46.68 -7.79
CA GLY A 404 -3.17 -47.77 -7.25
C GLY A 404 -2.63 -48.64 -6.10
N HIS A 405 -3.01 -48.30 -4.86
CA HIS A 405 -3.59 -49.26 -3.91
C HIS A 405 -4.18 -48.57 -2.67
N ASP A 406 -5.48 -48.71 -2.51
CA ASP A 406 -6.23 -48.72 -1.25
C ASP A 406 -7.07 -50.03 -1.32
N PRO A 407 -7.65 -50.60 -0.24
CA PRO A 407 -7.77 -50.08 1.13
C PRO A 407 -7.61 -51.15 2.26
N ALA A 408 -7.39 -50.69 3.50
CA ALA A 408 -7.82 -51.32 4.78
C ALA A 408 -7.14 -50.53 5.92
N GLY A 409 -7.79 -50.00 6.94
CA GLY A 409 -8.81 -50.60 7.80
C GLY A 409 -8.26 -50.58 9.25
N CYS A 410 -9.14 -50.29 10.21
CA CYS A 410 -8.96 -50.34 11.68
C CYS A 410 -8.43 -49.10 12.44
N ALA A 411 -9.40 -48.40 13.04
CA ALA A 411 -9.38 -47.99 14.45
C ALA A 411 -9.78 -49.20 15.35
N PRO A 412 -9.78 -49.15 16.71
CA PRO A 412 -9.02 -48.39 17.71
C PRO A 412 -8.39 -49.39 18.76
N PRO A 413 -8.08 -49.05 20.04
CA PRO A 413 -8.95 -48.44 21.07
C PRO A 413 -8.63 -46.99 21.45
#